data_AF-A0AAX4P0Q2-F1
#
_entry.id   AF-A0AAX4P0Q2-F1
#
_cell.length_a   1.000
_cell.length_b   1.000
_cell.length_c   1.000
_cell.angle_alpha   90.00
_cell.angle_beta   90.00
_cell.angle_gamma   90.00
#
_symmetry.space_group_name_H-M   'P 1'
#
loop_
_entity.id
_entity.type
_entity.pdbx_description
1 polymer ?
#
loop_
_entity_poly.entity_id
_entity_poly.type
_entity_poly.pdbx_seq_one_letter_code
_entity_poly.pdbx_strand_id
1 'polypeptide(L)'
;MHPDGSIQAESNSSKADRALFNSSEARRARLLPSAEKKKRRMPRKGKGRREMAGSRHPLIEAVDPLAEIFYRPRTVTVMTVGLCLLAWFSDAFGLYGTKFSAENGVKRGLWALIGTFLAYSALYAPHTFMIRPHPIVWRIVHGVTILYMLFLVLVLFLDADQARHAFKYLYPDLGVALDERAYGNDCRVFTPENTSSRFANIMDTVLDEFVLAHLLGWVAKALIFRDWKILLFLSIGFELMELTFAHMLPNFNECWWDSWILDVLLCNNIGMLIGLFAIQRREKYGNEWVGVSSQPTILLKAKRLFLQFTPETVERYEWKMMSSPKRFIQCMTLAAACLACEVNAFFMKFVLWIPPRNMLNTYRLFVFFLMVIPAVNEYYYFVTKTGKEQVNKLGVFTWIFLSCTFLEFLIIFKFGRELFREPWPPLVKWSWMAAGASTTVALLIWTVSRRNKLKTQ
;
A
#
# COMPACT_ATOMS: atom_id res chain seq x y z
N MET A 1 4.88 85.41 -37.69
CA MET A 1 6.06 84.76 -37.07
C MET A 1 5.63 84.26 -35.69
N HIS A 2 5.91 82.97 -35.42
CA HIS A 2 5.81 82.12 -34.20
C HIS A 2 5.63 82.77 -32.81
N PRO A 3 5.39 81.98 -31.73
CA PRO A 3 4.76 80.64 -31.56
C PRO A 3 3.91 80.49 -30.26
N ASP A 4 3.40 79.27 -29.98
CA ASP A 4 3.42 78.66 -28.63
C ASP A 4 3.40 77.10 -28.69
N GLY A 5 3.94 76.43 -27.65
CA GLY A 5 4.39 75.01 -27.64
C GLY A 5 3.68 74.00 -26.70
N SER A 6 4.13 72.72 -26.73
CA SER A 6 3.63 71.58 -25.94
C SER A 6 4.75 70.62 -25.46
N ILE A 7 4.43 69.78 -24.45
CA ILE A 7 5.29 69.02 -23.51
C ILE A 7 5.51 67.55 -23.93
N GLN A 8 6.70 66.97 -23.67
CA GLN A 8 6.93 65.51 -23.53
C GLN A 8 7.99 65.19 -22.46
N ALA A 9 7.67 64.26 -21.55
CA ALA A 9 8.55 63.72 -20.52
C ALA A 9 8.44 62.18 -20.52
N GLU A 10 9.53 61.46 -20.81
CA GLU A 10 9.80 60.04 -20.45
C GLU A 10 11.11 59.57 -21.12
N SER A 11 12.14 59.14 -20.35
CA SER A 11 13.15 58.13 -20.79
C SER A 11 14.26 57.76 -19.79
N ASN A 12 14.29 58.26 -18.54
CA ASN A 12 15.43 58.01 -17.63
C ASN A 12 15.27 56.85 -16.62
N SER A 13 14.09 56.23 -16.50
CA SER A 13 13.84 55.15 -15.52
C SER A 13 14.44 53.78 -15.94
N SER A 14 14.44 53.43 -17.23
CA SER A 14 14.78 52.06 -17.67
C SER A 14 16.28 51.71 -17.65
N LYS A 15 17.17 52.72 -17.57
CA LYS A 15 18.63 52.51 -17.51
C LYS A 15 19.15 52.23 -16.09
N ALA A 16 18.48 52.76 -15.06
CA ALA A 16 18.88 52.55 -13.67
C ALA A 16 18.57 51.12 -13.20
N ASP A 17 17.43 50.56 -13.59
CA ASP A 17 17.01 49.21 -13.21
C ASP A 17 17.85 48.11 -13.86
N ARG A 18 18.32 48.33 -15.10
CA ARG A 18 19.26 47.40 -15.78
C ARG A 18 20.63 47.35 -15.12
N ALA A 19 21.10 48.45 -14.51
CA ALA A 19 22.39 48.48 -13.83
C ALA A 19 22.34 47.74 -12.47
N LEU A 20 21.22 47.85 -11.75
CA LEU A 20 21.00 47.15 -10.48
C LEU A 20 20.88 45.63 -10.67
N PHE A 21 20.19 45.17 -11.71
CA PHE A 21 20.02 43.75 -12.01
C PHE A 21 21.36 43.05 -12.32
N ASN A 22 22.20 43.67 -13.16
CA ASN A 22 23.52 43.14 -13.53
C ASN A 22 24.51 43.09 -12.34
N SER A 23 24.42 44.03 -11.39
CA SER A 23 25.27 44.02 -10.19
C SER A 23 24.92 42.88 -9.22
N SER A 24 23.65 42.46 -9.19
CA SER A 24 23.16 41.39 -8.32
C SER A 24 23.55 40.00 -8.82
N GLU A 25 23.53 39.77 -10.14
CA GLU A 25 24.02 38.52 -10.74
C GLU A 25 25.55 38.37 -10.59
N ALA A 26 26.31 39.46 -10.75
CA ALA A 26 27.75 39.48 -10.55
C ALA A 26 28.19 39.25 -9.09
N ARG A 27 27.30 39.49 -8.12
CA ARG A 27 27.52 39.20 -6.70
C ARG A 27 27.10 37.77 -6.34
N ARG A 28 26.09 37.21 -7.02
CA ARG A 28 25.64 35.82 -6.86
C ARG A 28 26.63 34.80 -7.44
N ALA A 29 27.37 35.17 -8.47
CA ALA A 29 28.42 34.32 -9.06
C ALA A 29 29.69 34.17 -8.19
N ARG A 30 29.87 35.02 -7.18
CA ARG A 30 31.08 35.04 -6.31
C ARG A 30 30.99 34.19 -5.04
N LEU A 31 29.85 33.55 -4.77
CA LEU A 31 29.61 32.75 -3.55
C LEU A 31 29.45 31.24 -3.81
N LEU A 32 29.74 30.76 -5.02
CA LEU A 32 29.73 29.33 -5.35
C LEU A 32 31.17 28.78 -5.32
N PRO A 33 31.47 27.72 -4.55
CA PRO A 33 32.76 27.05 -4.64
C PRO A 33 32.93 26.46 -6.05
N SER A 34 34.08 26.75 -6.68
CA SER A 34 34.47 26.22 -7.98
C SER A 34 34.43 24.69 -8.00
N ALA A 35 33.46 24.12 -8.71
CA ALA A 35 33.37 22.70 -8.98
C ALA A 35 34.43 22.32 -10.02
N GLU A 36 35.62 21.97 -9.54
CA GLU A 36 36.71 21.44 -10.35
C GLU A 36 36.26 20.12 -11.02
N LYS A 37 36.07 20.16 -12.35
CA LYS A 37 35.71 19.00 -13.19
C LYS A 37 36.85 17.98 -13.19
N LYS A 38 36.86 17.07 -12.22
CA LYS A 38 37.71 15.87 -12.23
C LYS A 38 37.17 14.88 -13.27
N LYS A 39 37.71 14.90 -14.50
CA LYS A 39 37.49 13.89 -15.55
C LYS A 39 37.89 12.50 -15.02
N ARG A 40 36.92 11.72 -14.51
CA ARG A 40 37.08 10.28 -14.31
C ARG A 40 37.09 9.58 -15.67
N ARG A 41 38.26 9.09 -16.11
CA ARG A 41 38.40 8.16 -17.25
C ARG A 41 37.60 6.88 -16.94
N MET A 42 36.63 6.54 -17.79
CA MET A 42 36.02 5.21 -17.75
C MET A 42 37.02 4.16 -18.30
N PRO A 43 37.17 2.98 -17.68
CA PRO A 43 37.95 1.91 -18.26
C PRO A 43 37.17 1.23 -19.40
N ARG A 44 37.89 0.98 -20.50
CA ARG A 44 37.45 0.23 -21.68
C ARG A 44 36.94 -1.16 -21.27
N LYS A 45 35.69 -1.51 -21.62
CA LYS A 45 35.16 -2.88 -21.47
C LYS A 45 35.84 -3.82 -22.48
N GLY A 46 36.74 -4.66 -21.99
CA GLY A 46 37.17 -5.87 -22.68
C GLY A 46 36.10 -6.97 -22.55
N LYS A 47 35.83 -7.68 -23.66
CA LYS A 47 35.03 -8.92 -23.68
C LYS A 47 35.76 -10.01 -22.90
N GLY A 48 35.04 -10.71 -22.02
CA GLY A 48 35.51 -11.90 -21.31
C GLY A 48 34.38 -12.53 -20.50
N ARG A 49 34.26 -13.85 -20.59
CA ARG A 49 33.11 -14.69 -20.22
C ARG A 49 33.31 -15.21 -18.78
N ARG A 50 32.19 -15.48 -18.07
CA ARG A 50 32.01 -16.12 -16.74
C ARG A 50 32.39 -15.27 -15.52
N GLU A 51 31.38 -14.89 -14.73
CA GLU A 51 31.07 -15.54 -13.45
C GLU A 51 29.73 -15.03 -12.89
N MET A 52 28.85 -15.97 -12.55
CA MET A 52 27.58 -15.74 -11.89
C MET A 52 27.87 -15.78 -10.38
N ALA A 53 28.34 -14.67 -9.83
CA ALA A 53 28.50 -14.46 -8.39
C ALA A 53 27.95 -13.08 -8.04
N GLY A 54 27.14 -13.04 -6.97
CA GLY A 54 26.26 -11.92 -6.60
C GLY A 54 26.86 -10.53 -6.83
N SER A 55 26.21 -9.79 -7.73
CA SER A 55 26.40 -8.35 -7.87
C SER A 55 25.96 -7.69 -6.55
N ARG A 56 26.90 -7.47 -5.63
CA ARG A 56 26.68 -6.64 -4.43
C ARG A 56 26.23 -5.27 -4.91
N HIS A 57 25.08 -4.80 -4.43
CA HIS A 57 24.63 -3.45 -4.69
C HIS A 57 25.70 -2.48 -4.15
N PRO A 58 26.14 -1.46 -4.91
CA PRO A 58 27.17 -0.50 -4.49
C PRO A 58 26.80 0.34 -3.23
N LEU A 59 25.66 0.08 -2.60
CA LEU A 59 25.20 0.72 -1.36
C LEU A 59 25.65 0.00 -0.08
N ILE A 60 26.17 -1.23 -0.19
CA ILE A 60 26.67 -1.99 0.97
C ILE A 60 27.98 -1.38 1.52
N GLU A 61 28.69 -0.58 0.72
CA GLU A 61 29.93 0.10 1.14
C GLU A 61 29.72 1.33 2.05
N ALA A 62 28.48 1.80 2.27
CA ALA A 62 28.17 2.97 3.10
C ALA A 62 27.44 2.62 4.41
N VAL A 63 27.58 1.38 4.90
CA VAL A 63 26.87 0.88 6.07
C VAL A 63 27.73 1.07 7.32
N ASP A 64 27.14 1.63 8.39
CA ASP A 64 27.74 1.75 9.74
C ASP A 64 28.33 0.37 10.17
N PRO A 65 29.54 0.29 10.76
CA PRO A 65 30.16 -0.98 11.15
C PRO A 65 29.27 -1.90 12.00
N LEU A 66 28.40 -1.31 12.84
CA LEU A 66 27.41 -2.07 13.62
C LEU A 66 26.32 -2.69 12.74
N ALA A 67 25.96 -2.02 11.65
CA ALA A 67 24.98 -2.51 10.70
C ALA A 67 25.58 -3.58 9.77
N GLU A 68 26.88 -3.52 9.42
CA GLU A 68 27.55 -4.52 8.55
C GLU A 68 27.42 -5.97 9.07
N ILE A 69 27.44 -6.16 10.40
CA ILE A 69 27.22 -7.46 11.05
C ILE A 69 25.85 -8.06 10.67
N PHE A 70 24.82 -7.23 10.53
CA PHE A 70 23.46 -7.66 10.19
C PHE A 70 23.27 -7.95 8.69
N TYR A 71 24.13 -7.42 7.82
CA TYR A 71 24.09 -7.67 6.37
C TYR A 71 24.91 -8.89 5.93
N ARG A 72 25.81 -9.42 6.78
CA ARG A 72 26.56 -10.65 6.46
C ARG A 72 25.71 -11.90 6.73
N PRO A 73 25.39 -12.71 5.70
CA PRO A 73 24.59 -13.91 5.89
C PRO A 73 25.39 -14.99 6.63
N ARG A 74 24.88 -15.45 7.78
CA ARG A 74 25.45 -16.57 8.56
C ARG A 74 24.56 -17.81 8.42
N THR A 75 24.43 -18.33 7.20
CA THR A 75 23.47 -19.40 6.87
C THR A 75 23.68 -20.67 7.69
N VAL A 76 24.93 -21.14 7.81
CA VAL A 76 25.25 -22.35 8.59
C VAL A 76 24.95 -22.15 10.08
N THR A 77 25.35 -21.02 10.66
CA THR A 77 25.08 -20.72 12.07
C THR A 77 23.58 -20.65 12.36
N VAL A 78 22.81 -19.96 11.50
CA VAL A 78 21.34 -19.87 11.66
C VAL A 78 20.69 -21.24 11.50
N MET A 79 21.17 -22.06 10.57
CA MET A 79 20.70 -23.44 10.40
C MET A 79 20.98 -24.29 11.64
N THR A 80 22.22 -24.31 12.14
CA THR A 80 22.59 -25.10 13.33
C THR A 80 21.80 -24.68 14.55
N VAL A 81 21.74 -23.37 14.85
CA VAL A 81 20.97 -22.84 15.97
C VAL A 81 19.48 -23.16 15.79
N GLY A 82 18.94 -23.00 14.59
CA GLY A 82 17.55 -23.33 14.28
C GLY A 82 17.23 -24.81 14.52
N LEU A 83 18.08 -25.73 14.07
CA LEU A 83 17.92 -27.17 14.31
C LEU A 83 18.03 -27.53 15.80
N CYS A 84 18.96 -26.92 16.53
CA CYS A 84 19.06 -27.09 17.98
C CYS A 84 17.81 -26.59 18.70
N LEU A 85 17.30 -25.41 18.32
CA LEU A 85 16.05 -24.86 18.86
C LEU A 85 14.85 -25.74 18.54
N LEU A 86 14.76 -26.31 17.33
CA LEU A 86 13.72 -27.26 16.96
C LEU A 86 13.78 -28.52 17.81
N ALA A 87 14.95 -29.12 17.98
CA ALA A 87 15.14 -30.32 18.79
C ALA A 87 14.80 -30.07 20.27
N TRP A 88 15.14 -28.89 20.79
CA TRP A 88 14.76 -28.46 22.13
C TRP A 88 13.25 -28.22 22.24
N PHE A 89 12.66 -27.50 21.29
CA PHE A 89 11.25 -27.13 21.31
C PHE A 89 10.29 -28.31 21.05
N SER A 90 10.75 -29.39 20.41
CA SER A 90 9.99 -30.62 20.24
C SER A 90 10.20 -31.65 21.36
N ASP A 91 11.11 -31.40 22.31
CA ASP A 91 11.60 -32.40 23.28
C ASP A 91 12.08 -33.68 22.57
N ALA A 92 12.74 -33.54 21.40
CA ALA A 92 13.12 -34.66 20.53
C ALA A 92 14.00 -35.72 21.22
N PHE A 93 14.80 -35.28 22.19
CA PHE A 93 15.71 -36.15 22.96
C PHE A 93 15.10 -36.61 24.30
N GLY A 94 13.84 -36.24 24.59
CA GLY A 94 13.15 -36.62 25.83
C GLY A 94 13.81 -36.07 27.10
N LEU A 95 14.48 -34.92 27.01
CA LEU A 95 15.23 -34.32 28.12
C LEU A 95 14.32 -33.88 29.27
N TYR A 96 13.07 -33.53 28.96
CA TYR A 96 12.09 -33.05 29.94
C TYR A 96 10.96 -34.04 30.20
N GLY A 97 10.92 -35.18 29.50
CA GLY A 97 9.87 -36.20 29.63
C GLY A 97 8.46 -35.65 29.34
N THR A 98 8.35 -34.58 28.57
CA THR A 98 7.09 -33.85 28.40
C THR A 98 6.11 -34.61 27.51
N LYS A 99 4.97 -35.04 28.08
CA LYS A 99 3.85 -35.59 27.32
C LYS A 99 2.88 -34.46 26.95
N PHE A 100 2.87 -34.06 25.69
CA PHE A 100 1.91 -33.08 25.20
C PHE A 100 0.56 -33.76 24.90
N SER A 101 -0.54 -33.07 25.18
CA SER A 101 -1.83 -33.43 24.57
C SER A 101 -1.71 -33.30 23.05
N ALA A 102 -2.51 -34.05 22.30
CA ALA A 102 -2.50 -33.99 20.84
C ALA A 102 -2.70 -32.55 20.32
N GLU A 103 -3.62 -31.80 20.93
CA GLU A 103 -3.88 -30.40 20.60
C GLU A 103 -2.65 -29.51 20.84
N ASN A 104 -2.02 -29.60 22.01
CA ASN A 104 -0.84 -28.79 22.33
C ASN A 104 0.38 -29.18 21.47
N GLY A 105 0.51 -30.46 21.14
CA GLY A 105 1.51 -30.95 20.20
C GLY A 105 1.34 -30.34 18.81
N VAL A 106 0.12 -30.32 18.28
CA VAL A 106 -0.20 -29.69 16.99
C VAL A 106 0.05 -28.19 17.02
N LYS A 107 -0.40 -27.47 18.06
CA LYS A 107 -0.18 -26.01 18.19
C LYS A 107 1.32 -25.67 18.19
N ARG A 108 2.13 -26.39 18.97
CA ARG A 108 3.59 -26.22 19.00
C ARG A 108 4.22 -26.54 17.65
N GLY A 109 3.81 -27.64 17.02
CA GLY A 109 4.27 -28.05 15.69
C GLY A 109 4.01 -26.96 14.64
N LEU A 110 2.82 -26.35 14.65
CA LEU A 110 2.47 -25.25 13.75
C LEU A 110 3.35 -24.01 13.96
N TRP A 111 3.60 -23.61 15.21
CA TRP A 111 4.52 -22.50 15.52
C TRP A 111 5.95 -22.80 15.04
N ALA A 112 6.43 -24.02 15.25
CA ALA A 112 7.74 -24.46 14.78
C ALA A 112 7.83 -24.45 13.24
N LEU A 113 6.77 -24.91 12.55
CA LEU A 113 6.68 -24.90 11.09
C LEU A 113 6.72 -23.48 10.52
N ILE A 114 5.91 -22.57 11.09
CA ILE A 114 5.89 -21.15 10.71
C ILE A 114 7.26 -20.52 10.96
N GLY A 115 7.83 -20.70 12.14
CA GLY A 115 9.14 -20.15 12.50
C GLY A 115 10.27 -20.63 11.58
N THR A 116 10.27 -21.92 11.26
CA THR A 116 11.27 -22.53 10.35
C THR A 116 11.12 -21.96 8.94
N PHE A 117 9.91 -21.84 8.43
CA PHE A 117 9.66 -21.28 7.11
C PHE A 117 10.04 -19.80 7.03
N LEU A 118 9.73 -19.00 8.05
CA LEU A 118 10.10 -17.59 8.10
C LEU A 118 11.62 -17.40 8.21
N ALA A 119 12.32 -18.27 8.94
CA ALA A 119 13.78 -18.28 8.99
C ALA A 119 14.39 -18.62 7.62
N TYR A 120 13.83 -19.61 6.91
CA TYR A 120 14.21 -19.92 5.53
C TYR A 120 13.98 -18.72 4.60
N SER A 121 12.80 -18.09 4.68
CA SER A 121 12.44 -16.92 3.88
C SER A 121 13.41 -15.75 4.14
N ALA A 122 13.71 -15.45 5.40
CA ALA A 122 14.68 -14.40 5.78
C ALA A 122 16.05 -14.56 5.09
N LEU A 123 16.53 -15.80 4.96
CA LEU A 123 17.83 -16.12 4.37
C LEU A 123 17.79 -16.16 2.84
N TYR A 124 16.79 -16.82 2.26
CA TYR A 124 16.79 -17.24 0.85
C TYR A 124 15.73 -16.58 -0.02
N ALA A 125 14.76 -15.87 0.54
CA ALA A 125 13.75 -15.19 -0.29
C ALA A 125 14.40 -14.15 -1.22
N PRO A 126 13.86 -13.97 -2.44
CA PRO A 126 14.38 -13.01 -3.39
C PRO A 126 14.50 -11.60 -2.79
N HIS A 127 15.47 -10.84 -3.29
CA HIS A 127 15.54 -9.43 -2.97
C HIS A 127 14.34 -8.69 -3.57
N THR A 128 13.68 -7.88 -2.76
CA THR A 128 12.63 -6.96 -3.19
C THR A 128 13.23 -5.60 -3.51
N PHE A 129 12.47 -4.73 -4.19
CA PHE A 129 12.84 -3.31 -4.36
C PHE A 129 12.95 -2.57 -3.02
N MET A 130 12.33 -3.10 -1.96
CA MET A 130 12.36 -2.51 -0.64
C MET A 130 13.63 -2.94 0.11
N ILE A 131 14.47 -1.95 0.46
CA ILE A 131 15.75 -2.15 1.15
C ILE A 131 15.64 -1.85 2.65
N ARG A 132 14.78 -0.90 3.05
CA ARG A 132 14.67 -0.40 4.43
C ARG A 132 13.36 -0.82 5.11
N PRO A 133 13.33 -1.07 6.44
CA PRO A 133 14.42 -0.84 7.42
C PRO A 133 15.60 -1.78 7.28
N HIS A 134 15.37 -3.00 6.79
CA HIS A 134 16.40 -3.97 6.43
C HIS A 134 15.87 -4.96 5.38
N PRO A 135 16.68 -5.49 4.45
CA PRO A 135 16.21 -6.45 3.44
C PRO A 135 15.60 -7.71 4.04
N ILE A 136 16.11 -8.17 5.18
CA ILE A 136 15.56 -9.33 5.92
C ILE A 136 14.10 -9.10 6.29
N VAL A 137 13.70 -7.87 6.66
CA VAL A 137 12.31 -7.58 7.03
C VAL A 137 11.39 -7.88 5.84
N TRP A 138 11.72 -7.40 4.65
CA TRP A 138 10.90 -7.65 3.46
C TRP A 138 10.91 -9.11 3.00
N ARG A 139 12.01 -9.82 3.25
CA ARG A 139 12.08 -11.27 3.04
C ARG A 139 11.22 -12.05 4.04
N ILE A 140 11.11 -11.59 5.29
CA ILE A 140 10.17 -12.16 6.26
C ILE A 140 8.74 -11.83 5.84
N VAL A 141 8.45 -10.59 5.42
CA VAL A 141 7.13 -10.20 4.90
C VAL A 141 6.73 -11.09 3.73
N HIS A 142 7.63 -11.34 2.78
CA HIS A 142 7.41 -12.30 1.69
C HIS A 142 7.05 -13.71 2.20
N GLY A 143 7.71 -14.17 3.26
CA GLY A 143 7.36 -15.46 3.89
C GLY A 143 5.97 -15.43 4.53
N VAL A 144 5.64 -14.36 5.26
CA VAL A 144 4.32 -14.18 5.88
C VAL A 144 3.21 -14.16 4.83
N THR A 145 3.40 -13.48 3.69
CA THR A 145 2.39 -13.43 2.63
C THR A 145 2.19 -14.79 1.95
N ILE A 146 3.25 -15.59 1.78
CA ILE A 146 3.11 -16.97 1.29
C ILE A 146 2.37 -17.85 2.32
N LEU A 147 2.72 -17.77 3.60
CA LEU A 147 2.01 -18.52 4.65
C LEU A 147 0.52 -18.17 4.67
N TYR A 148 0.21 -16.88 4.52
CA TYR A 148 -1.17 -16.42 4.43
C TYR A 148 -1.88 -16.99 3.19
N MET A 149 -1.24 -16.95 2.02
CA MET A 149 -1.79 -17.55 0.80
C MET A 149 -2.05 -19.06 0.97
N LEU A 150 -1.11 -19.81 1.56
CA LEU A 150 -1.26 -21.24 1.84
C LEU A 150 -2.40 -21.51 2.84
N PHE A 151 -2.54 -20.63 3.85
CA PHE A 151 -3.66 -20.69 4.77
C PHE A 151 -5.01 -20.47 4.06
N LEU A 152 -5.11 -19.50 3.15
CA LEU A 152 -6.31 -19.30 2.34
C LEU A 152 -6.62 -20.53 1.48
N VAL A 153 -5.60 -21.16 0.89
CA VAL A 153 -5.80 -22.43 0.16
C VAL A 153 -6.40 -23.48 1.09
N LEU A 154 -5.86 -23.68 2.30
CA LEU A 154 -6.42 -24.61 3.27
C LEU A 154 -7.89 -24.30 3.60
N VAL A 155 -8.21 -23.03 3.91
CA VAL A 155 -9.58 -22.59 4.23
C VAL A 155 -10.54 -22.85 3.06
N LEU A 156 -10.11 -22.66 1.82
CA LEU A 156 -10.93 -22.94 0.63
C LEU A 156 -11.36 -24.41 0.53
N PHE A 157 -10.56 -25.35 1.06
CA PHE A 157 -10.90 -26.78 1.09
C PHE A 157 -11.85 -27.15 2.24
N LEU A 158 -11.99 -26.32 3.26
CA LEU A 158 -12.94 -26.54 4.35
C LEU A 158 -14.37 -26.15 3.94
N ASP A 159 -15.37 -26.77 4.55
CA ASP A 159 -16.74 -26.25 4.51
C ASP A 159 -16.89 -25.04 5.45
N ALA A 160 -17.92 -24.21 5.22
CA ALA A 160 -18.09 -22.95 5.97
C ALA A 160 -18.13 -23.20 7.49
N ASP A 161 -18.88 -24.20 7.95
CA ASP A 161 -18.99 -24.53 9.36
C ASP A 161 -17.69 -25.11 9.92
N GLN A 162 -17.00 -25.96 9.16
CA GLN A 162 -15.67 -26.47 9.55
C GLN A 162 -14.67 -25.32 9.70
N ALA A 163 -14.67 -24.34 8.79
CA ALA A 163 -13.81 -23.17 8.88
C ALA A 163 -14.16 -22.32 10.12
N ARG A 164 -15.45 -22.00 10.34
CA ARG A 164 -15.91 -21.25 11.51
C ARG A 164 -15.51 -21.93 12.83
N HIS A 165 -15.65 -23.26 12.90
CA HIS A 165 -15.21 -24.03 14.06
C HIS A 165 -13.69 -24.09 14.19
N ALA A 166 -12.94 -24.21 13.08
CA ALA A 166 -11.48 -24.21 13.12
C ALA A 166 -10.91 -22.89 13.63
N PHE A 167 -11.58 -21.76 13.37
CA PHE A 167 -11.14 -20.46 13.87
C PHE A 167 -11.24 -20.34 15.41
N LYS A 168 -12.01 -21.20 16.09
CA LYS A 168 -12.02 -21.29 17.57
C LYS A 168 -10.66 -21.65 18.15
N TYR A 169 -9.81 -22.35 17.40
CA TYR A 169 -8.44 -22.67 17.83
C TYR A 169 -7.53 -21.44 17.87
N LEU A 170 -7.89 -20.36 17.15
CA LEU A 170 -7.18 -19.07 17.20
C LEU A 170 -7.76 -18.17 18.29
N TYR A 171 -9.09 -18.04 18.32
CA TYR A 171 -9.81 -17.24 19.31
C TYR A 171 -11.04 -18.02 19.79
N PRO A 172 -11.13 -18.38 21.09
CA PRO A 172 -12.20 -19.22 21.61
C PRO A 172 -13.63 -18.70 21.36
N ASP A 173 -13.78 -17.37 21.29
CA ASP A 173 -15.07 -16.69 21.17
C ASP A 173 -15.64 -16.66 19.73
N LEU A 174 -14.90 -17.22 18.74
CA LEU A 174 -15.33 -17.26 17.35
C LEU A 174 -16.30 -18.42 17.04
N GLY A 175 -16.85 -18.45 15.82
CA GLY A 175 -17.71 -19.54 15.36
C GLY A 175 -19.12 -19.50 15.96
N VAL A 176 -19.59 -18.30 16.31
CA VAL A 176 -20.97 -17.99 16.68
C VAL A 176 -21.48 -16.93 15.70
N ALA A 177 -22.71 -17.09 15.21
CA ALA A 177 -23.32 -16.11 14.32
C ALA A 177 -23.40 -14.73 14.99
N LEU A 178 -23.17 -13.68 14.19
CA LEU A 178 -23.12 -12.31 14.67
C LEU A 178 -24.32 -11.52 14.15
N ASP A 179 -24.90 -10.70 15.02
CA ASP A 179 -25.84 -9.67 14.61
C ASP A 179 -25.04 -8.51 14.01
N GLU A 180 -25.13 -8.32 12.70
CA GLU A 180 -24.45 -7.21 12.03
C GLU A 180 -25.20 -5.90 12.25
N ARG A 181 -24.43 -4.85 12.56
CA ARG A 181 -24.95 -3.49 12.73
C ARG A 181 -25.20 -2.87 11.36
N ALA A 182 -26.42 -2.39 11.12
CA ALA A 182 -26.73 -1.48 10.03
C ALA A 182 -26.66 -0.03 10.53
N TYR A 183 -25.92 0.82 9.82
CA TYR A 183 -25.71 2.23 10.19
C TYR A 183 -26.80 3.14 9.60
N GLY A 184 -27.35 2.76 8.45
CA GLY A 184 -28.32 3.51 7.65
C GLY A 184 -29.78 3.35 8.07
N ASN A 185 -30.07 2.87 9.28
CA ASN A 185 -31.45 2.65 9.73
C ASN A 185 -32.20 3.97 10.05
N ASP A 186 -31.50 4.98 10.55
CA ASP A 186 -32.03 6.33 10.76
C ASP A 186 -30.97 7.38 10.40
N CYS A 187 -31.15 8.00 9.24
CA CYS A 187 -30.19 8.98 8.70
C CYS A 187 -30.53 10.43 9.02
N ARG A 188 -31.44 10.68 9.97
CA ARG A 188 -31.75 12.04 10.41
C ARG A 188 -30.56 12.64 11.12
N VAL A 189 -30.11 13.80 10.63
CA VAL A 189 -29.06 14.62 11.23
C VAL A 189 -29.50 15.16 12.59
N PHE A 190 -30.79 15.50 12.73
CA PHE A 190 -31.35 16.09 13.93
C PHE A 190 -32.48 15.19 14.47
N THR A 191 -32.30 14.68 15.68
CA THR A 191 -33.22 13.77 16.39
C THR A 191 -33.64 14.40 17.72
N PRO A 192 -34.58 15.37 17.69
CA PRO A 192 -35.00 16.11 18.88
C PRO A 192 -35.62 15.23 19.98
N GLU A 193 -36.15 14.08 19.61
CA GLU A 193 -36.74 13.09 20.50
C GLU A 193 -35.71 12.26 21.30
N ASN A 194 -34.43 12.28 20.89
CA ASN A 194 -33.40 11.53 21.59
C ASN A 194 -32.97 12.27 22.87
N THR A 195 -33.04 11.58 24.01
CA THR A 195 -32.79 12.14 25.33
C THR A 195 -31.31 12.44 25.61
N SER A 196 -30.39 11.75 24.93
CA SER A 196 -28.94 11.89 25.14
C SER A 196 -28.34 13.00 24.29
N SER A 197 -28.72 13.10 23.02
CA SER A 197 -28.22 14.14 22.10
C SER A 197 -29.20 14.38 20.97
N ARG A 198 -29.44 15.65 20.64
CA ARG A 198 -30.23 16.03 19.46
C ARG A 198 -29.55 15.71 18.12
N PHE A 199 -28.29 15.29 18.16
CA PHE A 199 -27.49 14.84 17.01
C PHE A 199 -26.95 13.42 17.26
N ALA A 200 -27.71 12.57 17.96
CA ALA A 200 -27.25 11.25 18.40
C ALA A 200 -26.68 10.40 17.26
N ASN A 201 -27.38 10.34 16.11
CA ASN A 201 -26.94 9.56 14.95
C ASN A 201 -25.56 10.03 14.44
N ILE A 202 -25.31 11.35 14.39
CA ILE A 202 -24.01 11.88 13.98
C ILE A 202 -22.93 11.57 15.02
N MET A 203 -23.23 11.75 16.31
CA MET A 203 -22.26 11.51 17.37
C MET A 203 -21.85 10.03 17.43
N ASP A 204 -22.81 9.13 17.28
CA ASP A 204 -22.56 7.69 17.27
C ASP A 204 -21.67 7.28 16.09
N THR A 205 -21.86 7.87 14.91
CA THR A 205 -21.01 7.64 13.73
C THR A 205 -19.62 8.27 13.88
N VAL A 206 -19.53 9.54 14.31
CA VAL A 206 -18.25 10.26 14.41
C VAL A 206 -17.31 9.67 15.47
N LEU A 207 -17.89 9.05 16.51
CA LEU A 207 -17.14 8.38 17.58
C LEU A 207 -16.87 6.89 17.29
N ASP A 208 -17.28 6.39 16.13
CA ASP A 208 -17.04 5.01 15.73
C ASP A 208 -15.57 4.80 15.34
N GLU A 209 -15.06 3.58 15.56
CA GLU A 209 -13.71 3.16 15.22
C GLU A 209 -13.42 3.29 13.71
N PHE A 210 -14.45 3.28 12.87
CA PHE A 210 -14.34 3.39 11.41
C PHE A 210 -13.84 4.78 10.95
N VAL A 211 -14.10 5.86 11.69
CA VAL A 211 -13.60 7.21 11.33
C VAL A 211 -12.07 7.26 11.38
N LEU A 212 -11.48 6.70 12.43
CA LEU A 212 -10.02 6.59 12.55
C LEU A 212 -9.45 5.61 11.53
N ALA A 213 -10.16 4.51 11.26
CA ALA A 213 -9.75 3.54 10.24
C ALA A 213 -9.73 4.17 8.83
N HIS A 214 -10.74 4.98 8.49
CA HIS A 214 -10.77 5.75 7.24
C HIS A 214 -9.60 6.72 7.18
N LEU A 215 -9.46 7.62 8.15
CA LEU A 215 -8.39 8.62 8.14
C LEU A 215 -7.00 7.98 7.99
N LEU A 216 -6.67 7.00 8.83
CA LEU A 216 -5.37 6.32 8.80
C LEU A 216 -5.18 5.45 7.56
N GLY A 217 -6.25 4.78 7.11
CA GLY A 217 -6.26 3.99 5.88
C GLY A 217 -5.95 4.85 4.65
N TRP A 218 -6.50 6.07 4.58
CA TRP A 218 -6.24 7.00 3.48
C TRP A 218 -4.86 7.64 3.53
N VAL A 219 -4.31 7.87 4.73
CA VAL A 219 -2.88 8.19 4.89
C VAL A 219 -2.02 7.07 4.32
N ALA A 220 -2.30 5.82 4.70
CA ALA A 220 -1.56 4.64 4.25
C ALA A 220 -1.64 4.48 2.72
N LYS A 221 -2.84 4.55 2.13
CA LYS A 221 -3.05 4.51 0.68
C LYS A 221 -2.28 5.62 -0.02
N ALA A 222 -2.28 6.83 0.50
CA ALA A 222 -1.56 7.95 -0.08
C ALA A 222 -0.04 7.72 -0.11
N LEU A 223 0.53 7.10 0.92
CA LEU A 223 1.95 6.71 0.95
C LEU A 223 2.29 5.62 -0.10
N ILE A 224 1.32 4.75 -0.42
CA ILE A 224 1.44 3.66 -1.38
C ILE A 224 1.28 4.16 -2.82
N PHE A 225 0.14 4.76 -3.17
CA PHE A 225 -0.21 5.10 -4.55
C PHE A 225 0.41 6.42 -5.04
N ARG A 226 0.66 7.36 -4.12
CA ARG A 226 1.38 8.63 -4.35
C ARG A 226 0.80 9.51 -5.48
N ASP A 227 -0.49 9.34 -5.79
CA ASP A 227 -1.15 10.09 -6.86
C ASP A 227 -2.59 10.43 -6.47
N TRP A 228 -2.90 11.73 -6.49
CA TRP A 228 -4.20 12.26 -6.09
C TRP A 228 -5.36 11.70 -6.90
N LYS A 229 -5.19 11.50 -8.22
CA LYS A 229 -6.28 11.09 -9.11
C LYS A 229 -6.65 9.64 -8.88
N ILE A 230 -5.66 8.77 -8.68
CA ILE A 230 -5.91 7.38 -8.31
C ILE A 230 -6.59 7.29 -6.95
N LEU A 231 -6.09 8.04 -5.95
CA LEU A 231 -6.66 8.00 -4.61
C LEU A 231 -8.10 8.50 -4.58
N LEU A 232 -8.40 9.61 -5.27
CA LEU A 232 -9.76 10.11 -5.39
C LEU A 232 -10.68 9.11 -6.10
N PHE A 233 -10.19 8.46 -7.16
CA PHE A 233 -10.93 7.40 -7.86
C PHE A 233 -11.22 6.22 -6.94
N LEU A 234 -10.24 5.78 -6.14
CA LEU A 234 -10.43 4.73 -5.13
C LEU A 234 -11.42 5.17 -4.05
N SER A 235 -11.40 6.44 -3.64
CA SER A 235 -12.28 6.94 -2.56
C SER A 235 -13.72 6.88 -3.00
N ILE A 236 -14.02 7.45 -4.17
CA ILE A 236 -15.38 7.38 -4.74
C ILE A 236 -15.74 5.93 -5.08
N GLY A 237 -14.77 5.17 -5.59
CA GLY A 237 -14.96 3.78 -5.97
C GLY A 237 -15.37 2.89 -4.80
N PHE A 238 -14.84 3.14 -3.60
CA PHE A 238 -15.18 2.36 -2.40
C PHE A 238 -16.61 2.64 -1.94
N GLU A 239 -17.04 3.91 -1.84
CA GLU A 239 -18.45 4.24 -1.55
C GLU A 239 -19.42 3.60 -2.55
N LEU A 240 -19.04 3.57 -3.84
CA LEU A 240 -19.82 2.91 -4.87
C LEU A 240 -19.89 1.39 -4.66
N MET A 241 -18.84 0.76 -4.13
CA MET A 241 -18.88 -0.65 -3.74
C MET A 241 -19.83 -0.88 -2.56
N GLU A 242 -19.80 -0.02 -1.55
CA GLU A 242 -20.70 -0.12 -0.39
C GLU A 242 -22.16 0.02 -0.82
N LEU A 243 -22.47 1.05 -1.61
CA LEU A 243 -23.81 1.20 -2.20
C LEU A 243 -24.20 -0.01 -3.07
N THR A 244 -23.25 -0.57 -3.83
CA THR A 244 -23.48 -1.75 -4.67
C THR A 244 -23.83 -2.97 -3.83
N PHE A 245 -23.16 -3.18 -2.71
CA PHE A 245 -23.26 -4.40 -1.88
C PHE A 245 -24.09 -4.22 -0.60
N ALA A 246 -24.69 -3.05 -0.37
CA ALA A 246 -25.58 -2.78 0.78
C ALA A 246 -26.75 -3.76 0.91
N HIS A 247 -27.22 -4.32 -0.21
CA HIS A 247 -28.26 -5.35 -0.22
C HIS A 247 -27.78 -6.75 0.24
N MET A 248 -26.47 -6.98 0.29
CA MET A 248 -25.85 -8.23 0.76
C MET A 248 -25.27 -8.10 2.17
N LEU A 249 -24.71 -6.94 2.51
CA LEU A 249 -24.04 -6.69 3.78
C LEU A 249 -24.70 -5.53 4.53
N PRO A 250 -25.32 -5.77 5.70
CA PRO A 250 -25.93 -4.71 6.51
C PRO A 250 -24.95 -3.60 6.91
N ASN A 251 -23.66 -3.92 7.12
CA ASN A 251 -22.66 -2.89 7.44
C ASN A 251 -22.48 -1.85 6.34
N PHE A 252 -22.70 -2.20 5.07
CA PHE A 252 -22.57 -1.28 3.94
C PHE A 252 -23.83 -0.42 3.73
N ASN A 253 -24.89 -0.68 4.49
CA ASN A 253 -26.02 0.22 4.52
C ASN A 253 -25.69 1.37 5.47
N GLU A 254 -25.14 2.45 4.91
CA GLU A 254 -24.73 3.67 5.61
C GLU A 254 -25.57 4.87 5.20
N CYS A 255 -25.48 5.96 5.96
CA CYS A 255 -26.19 7.17 5.64
C CYS A 255 -25.51 7.97 4.53
N TRP A 256 -26.30 8.64 3.68
CA TRP A 256 -25.74 9.42 2.57
C TRP A 256 -24.71 10.48 3.02
N TRP A 257 -24.90 11.07 4.20
CA TRP A 257 -23.98 12.06 4.77
C TRP A 257 -22.75 11.41 5.39
N ASP A 258 -22.84 10.15 5.80
CA ASP A 258 -21.70 9.36 6.29
C ASP A 258 -20.77 9.10 5.12
N SER A 259 -21.27 8.40 4.09
CA SER A 259 -20.53 8.05 2.89
C SER A 259 -19.96 9.26 2.14
N TRP A 260 -20.79 10.24 1.76
CA TRP A 260 -20.33 11.33 0.88
C TRP A 260 -19.65 12.49 1.61
N ILE A 261 -20.10 12.85 2.82
CA ILE A 261 -19.55 13.99 3.54
C ILE A 261 -18.48 13.52 4.51
N LEU A 262 -18.79 12.60 5.42
CA LEU A 262 -17.84 12.18 6.44
C LEU A 262 -16.68 11.40 5.81
N ASP A 263 -16.96 10.38 5.01
CA ASP A 263 -15.91 9.55 4.44
C ASP A 263 -15.24 10.22 3.25
N VAL A 264 -15.92 10.43 2.13
CA VAL A 264 -15.28 11.01 0.93
C VAL A 264 -14.73 12.40 1.19
N LEU A 265 -15.57 13.36 1.61
CA LEU A 265 -15.17 14.77 1.67
C LEU A 265 -14.23 15.08 2.84
N LEU A 266 -14.37 14.41 3.99
CA LEU A 266 -13.58 14.70 5.19
C LEU A 266 -12.49 13.66 5.43
N CYS A 267 -12.81 12.47 5.95
CA CYS A 267 -11.84 11.47 6.41
C CYS A 267 -10.85 11.10 5.31
N ASN A 268 -11.37 10.75 4.13
CA ASN A 268 -10.58 10.25 3.02
C ASN A 268 -9.70 11.37 2.45
N ASN A 269 -10.28 12.54 2.18
CA ASN A 269 -9.55 13.71 1.67
C ASN A 269 -8.48 14.21 2.64
N ILE A 270 -8.77 14.32 3.94
CA ILE A 270 -7.80 14.73 4.96
C ILE A 270 -6.66 13.70 5.03
N GLY A 271 -6.98 12.41 5.04
CA GLY A 271 -5.96 11.35 5.04
C GLY A 271 -5.06 11.40 3.81
N MET A 272 -5.66 11.59 2.62
CA MET A 272 -4.92 11.78 1.37
C MET A 272 -3.99 12.99 1.43
N LEU A 273 -4.45 14.13 1.93
CA LEU A 273 -3.65 15.35 2.05
C LEU A 273 -2.45 15.14 2.99
N ILE A 274 -2.67 14.52 4.16
CA ILE A 274 -1.60 14.21 5.12
C ILE A 274 -0.55 13.29 4.48
N GLY A 275 -0.98 12.20 3.83
CA GLY A 275 -0.07 11.23 3.23
C GLY A 275 0.72 11.82 2.05
N LEU A 276 0.07 12.56 1.15
CA LEU A 276 0.75 13.20 0.03
C LEU A 276 1.66 14.34 0.47
N PHE A 277 1.28 15.10 1.51
CA PHE A 277 2.16 16.10 2.11
C PHE A 277 3.41 15.46 2.70
N ALA A 278 3.27 14.31 3.38
CA ALA A 278 4.42 13.56 3.89
C ALA A 278 5.38 13.13 2.77
N ILE A 279 4.84 12.66 1.63
CA ILE A 279 5.63 12.31 0.44
C ILE A 279 6.33 13.54 -0.14
N GLN A 280 5.62 14.65 -0.38
CA GLN A 280 6.21 15.89 -0.91
C GLN A 280 7.31 16.45 -0.01
N ARG A 281 7.10 16.42 1.31
CA ARG A 281 8.12 16.83 2.29
C ARG A 281 9.36 15.97 2.17
N ARG A 282 9.20 14.66 1.97
CA ARG A 282 10.31 13.71 1.81
C ARG A 282 11.02 13.86 0.46
N GLU A 283 10.31 14.20 -0.61
CA GLU A 283 10.93 14.51 -1.91
C GLU A 283 11.78 15.79 -1.82
N LYS A 284 11.27 16.84 -1.15
CA LYS A 284 11.95 18.14 -1.07
C LYS A 284 13.14 18.16 -0.10
N TYR A 285 13.03 17.49 1.04
CA TYR A 285 14.02 17.52 2.12
C TYR A 285 14.73 16.19 2.33
N GLY A 286 14.51 15.22 1.44
CA GLY A 286 15.19 13.93 1.48
C GLY A 286 16.64 14.08 1.03
N ASN A 287 17.54 13.40 1.76
CA ASN A 287 18.94 13.12 1.41
C ASN A 287 20.01 14.07 1.99
N GLU A 288 20.18 14.02 3.31
CA GLU A 288 21.52 13.91 3.93
C GLU A 288 21.46 12.82 5.01
N TRP A 289 21.70 11.57 4.61
CA TRP A 289 21.64 10.43 5.52
C TRP A 289 22.98 10.25 6.25
N VAL A 290 23.16 11.01 7.33
CA VAL A 290 24.28 10.83 8.26
C VAL A 290 24.09 9.53 9.07
N GLY A 291 25.15 8.77 9.36
CA GLY A 291 25.08 7.51 10.13
C GLY A 291 24.50 7.70 11.54
N VAL A 292 24.00 6.62 12.17
CA VAL A 292 23.49 6.67 13.56
C VAL A 292 24.61 7.00 14.53
N SER A 293 25.78 6.40 14.33
CA SER A 293 27.01 6.68 15.10
C SER A 293 27.47 8.13 15.02
N SER A 294 27.25 8.79 13.87
CA SER A 294 27.64 10.17 13.61
C SER A 294 26.66 11.22 14.17
N GLN A 295 25.55 10.82 14.82
CA GLN A 295 24.61 11.78 15.42
C GLN A 295 25.13 12.30 16.77
N PRO A 296 25.12 13.63 17.00
CA PRO A 296 25.76 14.23 18.17
C PRO A 296 25.00 14.03 19.48
N THR A 297 23.68 13.78 19.45
CA THR A 297 22.84 13.64 20.66
C THR A 297 22.01 12.36 20.66
N ILE A 298 21.64 11.88 21.85
CA ILE A 298 20.80 10.67 22.04
C ILE A 298 19.45 10.83 21.34
N LEU A 299 18.84 12.01 21.40
CA LEU A 299 17.56 12.29 20.74
C LEU A 299 17.70 12.24 19.21
N LEU A 300 18.82 12.72 18.65
CA LEU A 300 19.09 12.58 17.22
C LEU A 300 19.41 11.14 16.82
N LYS A 301 20.08 10.36 17.68
CA LYS A 301 20.25 8.90 17.48
C LYS A 301 18.91 8.17 17.46
N ALA A 302 18.02 8.46 18.42
CA ALA A 302 16.67 7.89 18.46
C ALA A 302 15.87 8.29 17.22
N LYS A 303 15.82 9.59 16.87
CA LYS A 303 15.18 10.07 15.63
C LYS A 303 15.74 9.38 14.39
N ARG A 304 17.06 9.18 14.33
CA ARG A 304 17.72 8.51 13.21
C ARG A 304 17.38 7.02 13.12
N LEU A 305 17.25 6.36 14.27
CA LEU A 305 16.78 4.97 14.37
C LEU A 305 15.33 4.87 13.89
N PHE A 306 14.45 5.77 14.30
CA PHE A 306 13.06 5.81 13.80
C PHE A 306 12.99 6.07 12.30
N LEU A 307 13.84 6.95 11.76
CA LEU A 307 13.92 7.20 10.32
C LEU A 307 14.42 5.99 9.50
N GLN A 308 15.04 4.99 10.13
CA GLN A 308 15.43 3.75 9.46
C GLN A 308 14.21 2.99 8.92
N PHE A 309 13.06 3.12 9.57
CA PHE A 309 11.79 2.50 9.14
C PHE A 309 11.14 3.20 7.95
N THR A 310 11.74 4.28 7.47
CA THR A 310 11.22 5.01 6.32
C THR A 310 12.00 4.67 5.04
N PRO A 311 11.36 4.78 3.85
CA PRO A 311 12.02 4.48 2.59
C PRO A 311 13.31 5.29 2.40
N GLU A 312 14.30 4.66 1.78
CA GLU A 312 15.58 5.30 1.47
C GLU A 312 15.41 6.48 0.52
N THR A 313 14.74 6.20 -0.60
CA THR A 313 14.29 7.18 -1.58
C THR A 313 12.78 7.12 -1.65
N VAL A 314 12.17 8.28 -1.88
CA VAL A 314 10.74 8.38 -2.20
C VAL A 314 10.65 8.72 -3.67
N GLU A 315 10.22 7.76 -4.47
CA GLU A 315 10.01 7.93 -5.89
C GLU A 315 8.61 8.47 -6.17
N ARG A 316 8.52 9.43 -7.09
CA ARG A 316 7.26 9.95 -7.58
C ARG A 316 6.67 9.02 -8.62
N TYR A 317 5.42 8.60 -8.44
CA TYR A 317 4.70 7.83 -9.44
C TYR A 317 3.96 8.75 -10.41
N GLU A 318 4.14 8.51 -11.71
CA GLU A 318 3.44 9.24 -12.76
C GLU A 318 2.51 8.28 -13.52
N TRP A 319 1.39 7.93 -12.90
CA TRP A 319 0.45 6.95 -13.45
C TRP A 319 -0.15 7.38 -14.79
N LYS A 320 -0.37 8.69 -14.99
CA LYS A 320 -0.86 9.28 -16.25
C LYS A 320 -2.09 8.53 -16.78
N MET A 321 -3.08 8.30 -15.90
CA MET A 321 -4.31 7.52 -16.18
C MET A 321 -4.95 7.85 -17.53
N MET A 322 -5.09 9.15 -17.86
CA MET A 322 -5.73 9.62 -19.10
C MET A 322 -4.77 9.80 -20.29
N SER A 323 -3.56 9.22 -20.27
CA SER A 323 -2.58 9.39 -21.36
C SER A 323 -2.84 8.51 -22.57
N SER A 324 -3.42 7.32 -22.37
CA SER A 324 -3.78 6.41 -23.45
C SER A 324 -4.85 5.42 -22.99
N PRO A 325 -5.65 4.85 -23.91
CA PRO A 325 -6.61 3.80 -23.56
C PRO A 325 -5.98 2.62 -22.80
N LYS A 326 -4.78 2.18 -23.24
CA LYS A 326 -4.01 1.13 -22.55
C LYS A 326 -3.64 1.52 -21.11
N ARG A 327 -3.15 2.75 -20.91
CA ARG A 327 -2.78 3.27 -19.58
C ARG A 327 -3.99 3.40 -18.66
N PHE A 328 -5.12 3.84 -19.21
CA PHE A 328 -6.37 3.91 -18.48
C PHE A 328 -6.77 2.53 -17.97
N ILE A 329 -6.83 1.53 -18.86
CA ILE A 329 -7.17 0.15 -18.47
C ILE A 329 -6.20 -0.37 -17.39
N GLN A 330 -4.89 -0.14 -17.51
CA GLN A 330 -3.93 -0.53 -16.49
C GLN A 330 -4.18 0.13 -15.13
N CYS A 331 -4.51 1.43 -15.10
CA CYS A 331 -4.87 2.10 -13.85
C CYS A 331 -6.20 1.59 -13.29
N MET A 332 -7.17 1.27 -14.15
CA MET A 332 -8.44 0.67 -13.74
C MET A 332 -8.25 -0.75 -13.19
N THR A 333 -7.34 -1.55 -13.75
CA THR A 333 -6.98 -2.87 -13.19
C THR A 333 -6.40 -2.74 -11.79
N LEU A 334 -5.50 -1.77 -11.57
CA LEU A 334 -4.97 -1.48 -10.23
C LEU A 334 -6.10 -1.10 -9.26
N ALA A 335 -7.00 -0.20 -9.68
CA ALA A 335 -8.11 0.24 -8.85
C ALA A 335 -9.07 -0.90 -8.52
N ALA A 336 -9.45 -1.71 -9.52
CA ALA A 336 -10.32 -2.87 -9.34
C ALA A 336 -9.70 -3.91 -8.39
N ALA A 337 -8.40 -4.17 -8.49
CA ALA A 337 -7.71 -5.10 -7.59
C ALA A 337 -7.66 -4.58 -6.14
N CYS A 338 -7.50 -3.27 -5.95
CA CYS A 338 -7.58 -2.62 -4.64
C CYS A 338 -9.00 -2.74 -4.07
N LEU A 339 -10.02 -2.30 -4.81
CA LEU A 339 -11.42 -2.35 -4.37
C LEU A 339 -11.87 -3.78 -4.06
N ALA A 340 -11.48 -4.77 -4.89
CA ALA A 340 -11.77 -6.17 -4.61
C ALA A 340 -11.15 -6.65 -3.29
N CYS A 341 -9.90 -6.29 -3.02
CA CYS A 341 -9.24 -6.61 -1.74
C CYS A 341 -9.97 -5.98 -0.54
N GLU A 342 -10.45 -4.76 -0.68
CA GLU A 342 -11.14 -4.03 0.38
C GLU A 342 -12.52 -4.62 0.65
N VAL A 343 -13.32 -4.82 -0.40
CA VAL A 343 -14.63 -5.48 -0.31
C VAL A 343 -14.49 -6.88 0.28
N ASN A 344 -13.48 -7.65 -0.15
CA ASN A 344 -13.20 -8.96 0.43
C ASN A 344 -12.96 -8.90 1.95
N ALA A 345 -12.39 -7.81 2.49
CA ALA A 345 -12.18 -7.69 3.93
C ALA A 345 -13.51 -7.73 4.71
N PHE A 346 -14.54 -7.06 4.22
CA PHE A 346 -15.86 -7.04 4.84
C PHE A 346 -16.60 -8.36 4.64
N PHE A 347 -16.56 -8.92 3.43
CA PHE A 347 -17.20 -10.21 3.17
C PHE A 347 -16.54 -11.37 3.92
N MET A 348 -15.20 -11.39 4.03
CA MET A 348 -14.49 -12.44 4.77
C MET A 348 -14.88 -12.45 6.24
N LYS A 349 -14.92 -11.29 6.91
CA LYS A 349 -15.36 -11.23 8.32
C LYS A 349 -16.79 -11.74 8.47
N PHE A 350 -17.66 -11.42 7.51
CA PHE A 350 -19.08 -11.78 7.55
C PHE A 350 -19.28 -13.29 7.37
N VAL A 351 -18.74 -13.89 6.31
CA VAL A 351 -18.96 -15.32 6.03
C VAL A 351 -18.31 -16.25 7.06
N LEU A 352 -17.24 -15.78 7.72
CA LEU A 352 -16.52 -16.51 8.78
C LEU A 352 -16.99 -16.19 10.20
N TRP A 353 -17.96 -15.29 10.38
CA TRP A 353 -18.44 -14.83 11.68
C TRP A 353 -17.32 -14.28 12.59
N ILE A 354 -16.51 -13.38 12.04
CA ILE A 354 -15.44 -12.69 12.77
C ILE A 354 -15.92 -11.29 13.13
N PRO A 355 -16.03 -10.94 14.43
CA PRO A 355 -16.47 -9.61 14.84
C PRO A 355 -15.51 -8.52 14.32
N PRO A 356 -16.00 -7.32 13.95
CA PRO A 356 -15.15 -6.22 13.46
C PRO A 356 -13.96 -5.91 14.38
N ARG A 357 -14.19 -5.90 15.69
CA ARG A 357 -13.18 -5.61 16.73
C ARG A 357 -12.16 -6.72 16.97
N ASN A 358 -12.33 -7.90 16.38
CA ASN A 358 -11.39 -9.00 16.56
C ASN A 358 -10.04 -8.71 15.89
N MET A 359 -8.94 -8.94 16.61
CA MET A 359 -7.58 -8.69 16.14
C MET A 359 -7.17 -9.48 14.89
N LEU A 360 -7.86 -10.58 14.56
CA LEU A 360 -7.66 -11.27 13.28
C LEU A 360 -7.86 -10.35 12.08
N ASN A 361 -8.86 -9.48 12.13
CA ASN A 361 -9.11 -8.51 11.06
C ASN A 361 -7.94 -7.52 10.96
N THR A 362 -7.45 -7.02 12.09
CA THR A 362 -6.29 -6.13 12.16
C THR A 362 -5.03 -6.80 11.62
N TYR A 363 -4.73 -8.03 12.04
CA TYR A 363 -3.56 -8.77 11.56
C TYR A 363 -3.64 -9.04 10.06
N ARG A 364 -4.81 -9.45 9.56
CA ARG A 364 -5.04 -9.66 8.13
C ARG A 364 -4.82 -8.37 7.33
N LEU A 365 -5.43 -7.25 7.74
CA LEU A 365 -5.25 -5.95 7.09
C LEU A 365 -3.79 -5.51 7.12
N PHE A 366 -3.08 -5.76 8.22
CA PHE A 366 -1.65 -5.43 8.33
C PHE A 366 -0.78 -6.27 7.38
N VAL A 367 -1.09 -7.57 7.20
CA VAL A 367 -0.42 -8.42 6.19
C VAL A 367 -0.66 -7.88 4.78
N PHE A 368 -1.90 -7.52 4.44
CA PHE A 368 -2.21 -6.91 3.15
C PHE A 368 -1.52 -5.56 2.95
N PHE A 369 -1.47 -4.72 3.98
CA PHE A 369 -0.76 -3.44 3.95
C PHE A 369 0.73 -3.63 3.63
N LEU A 370 1.42 -4.53 4.34
CA LEU A 370 2.83 -4.83 4.10
C LEU A 370 3.07 -5.47 2.72
N MET A 371 2.12 -6.27 2.24
CA MET A 371 2.17 -6.89 0.91
C MET A 371 1.98 -5.88 -0.23
N VAL A 372 1.05 -4.93 -0.05
CA VAL A 372 0.67 -3.94 -1.06
C VAL A 372 1.78 -2.93 -1.35
N ILE A 373 2.58 -2.54 -0.35
CA ILE A 373 3.67 -1.57 -0.50
C ILE A 373 4.61 -1.94 -1.66
N PRO A 374 5.26 -3.12 -1.67
CA PRO A 374 6.06 -3.57 -2.80
C PRO A 374 5.21 -3.95 -4.02
N ALA A 375 4.00 -4.50 -3.84
CA ALA A 375 3.15 -4.92 -4.96
C ALA A 375 2.76 -3.77 -5.89
N VAL A 376 2.44 -2.59 -5.36
CA VAL A 376 2.08 -1.41 -6.17
C VAL A 376 3.31 -0.87 -6.91
N ASN A 377 4.49 -0.89 -6.27
CA ASN A 377 5.74 -0.51 -6.90
C ASN A 377 6.08 -1.45 -8.08
N GLU A 378 6.02 -2.76 -7.84
CA GLU A 378 6.24 -3.79 -8.87
C GLU A 378 5.25 -3.64 -10.04
N TYR A 379 3.97 -3.41 -9.75
CA TYR A 379 2.95 -3.16 -10.77
C TYR A 379 3.23 -1.89 -11.57
N TYR A 380 3.60 -0.80 -10.87
CA TYR A 380 3.96 0.47 -11.51
C TYR A 380 5.10 0.26 -12.51
N TYR A 381 6.18 -0.44 -12.13
CA TYR A 381 7.29 -0.74 -13.02
C TYR A 381 6.89 -1.64 -14.19
N PHE A 382 6.08 -2.67 -13.92
CA PHE A 382 5.55 -3.58 -14.93
C PHE A 382 4.77 -2.84 -16.02
N VAL A 383 3.93 -1.88 -15.64
CA VAL A 383 3.16 -1.13 -16.62
C VAL A 383 3.99 -0.01 -17.25
N THR A 384 4.82 0.72 -16.50
CA THR A 384 5.46 1.96 -16.97
C THR A 384 6.67 1.74 -17.86
N LYS A 385 7.51 0.74 -17.57
CA LYS A 385 8.75 0.51 -18.31
C LYS A 385 8.49 -0.11 -19.68
N THR A 386 9.05 0.49 -20.73
CA THR A 386 8.89 0.06 -22.13
C THR A 386 10.23 -0.07 -22.84
N GLY A 387 10.25 -0.75 -23.98
CA GLY A 387 11.46 -0.91 -24.79
C GLY A 387 12.50 -1.80 -24.12
N LYS A 388 13.75 -1.34 -24.00
CA LYS A 388 14.86 -2.13 -23.42
C LYS A 388 14.73 -2.36 -21.92
N GLU A 389 13.93 -1.57 -21.22
CA GLU A 389 13.68 -1.70 -19.78
C GLU A 389 12.35 -2.43 -19.49
N GLN A 390 11.68 -2.96 -20.51
CA GLN A 390 10.38 -3.59 -20.36
C GLN A 390 10.46 -4.79 -19.41
N VAL A 391 9.58 -4.76 -18.40
CA VAL A 391 9.44 -5.85 -17.44
C VAL A 391 8.37 -6.81 -17.95
N ASN A 392 8.76 -8.03 -18.32
CA ASN A 392 7.85 -9.02 -18.92
C ASN A 392 7.23 -9.98 -17.91
N LYS A 393 7.62 -9.91 -16.64
CA LYS A 393 7.11 -10.76 -15.57
C LYS A 393 6.48 -9.88 -14.51
N LEU A 394 5.31 -10.29 -14.05
CA LEU A 394 4.68 -9.66 -12.89
C LEU A 394 5.59 -9.85 -11.68
N GLY A 395 5.73 -8.81 -10.86
CA GLY A 395 6.49 -8.90 -9.62
C GLY A 395 5.89 -9.91 -8.65
N VAL A 396 6.72 -10.43 -7.75
CA VAL A 396 6.33 -11.52 -6.85
C VAL A 396 5.27 -11.06 -5.86
N PHE A 397 5.39 -9.85 -5.30
CA PHE A 397 4.38 -9.31 -4.39
C PHE A 397 3.09 -8.96 -5.10
N THR A 398 3.15 -8.39 -6.32
CA THR A 398 1.93 -8.17 -7.11
C THR A 398 1.23 -9.48 -7.42
N TRP A 399 1.99 -10.52 -7.77
CA TRP A 399 1.42 -11.84 -8.04
C TRP A 399 0.76 -12.44 -6.79
N ILE A 400 1.46 -12.47 -5.65
CA ILE A 400 0.90 -12.99 -4.38
C ILE A 400 -0.34 -12.20 -3.96
N PHE A 401 -0.30 -10.86 -4.07
CA PHE A 401 -1.45 -10.01 -3.77
C PHE A 401 -2.68 -10.41 -4.59
N LEU A 402 -2.53 -10.53 -5.91
CA LEU A 402 -3.64 -10.93 -6.79
C LEU A 402 -4.13 -12.35 -6.46
N SER A 403 -3.22 -13.28 -6.16
CA SER A 403 -3.58 -14.65 -5.75
C SER A 403 -4.35 -14.68 -4.45
N CYS A 404 -3.92 -13.94 -3.42
CA CYS A 404 -4.64 -13.84 -2.15
C CYS A 404 -6.02 -13.21 -2.34
N THR A 405 -6.11 -12.07 -3.03
CA THR A 405 -7.40 -11.42 -3.32
C THR A 405 -8.35 -12.35 -4.07
N PHE A 406 -7.85 -13.13 -5.03
CA PHE A 406 -8.66 -14.10 -5.75
C PHE A 406 -9.09 -15.30 -4.87
N LEU A 407 -8.18 -15.84 -4.06
CA LEU A 407 -8.49 -16.93 -3.13
C LEU A 407 -9.56 -16.52 -2.11
N GLU A 408 -9.45 -15.31 -1.55
CA GLU A 408 -10.49 -14.78 -0.67
C GLU A 408 -11.84 -14.65 -1.36
N PHE A 409 -11.85 -14.13 -2.59
CA PHE A 409 -13.07 -14.07 -3.38
C PHE A 409 -13.69 -15.47 -3.57
N LEU A 410 -12.89 -16.49 -3.85
CA LEU A 410 -13.37 -17.87 -3.97
C LEU A 410 -13.94 -18.40 -2.65
N ILE A 411 -13.30 -18.11 -1.52
CA ILE A 411 -13.80 -18.49 -0.18
C ILE A 411 -15.13 -17.80 0.10
N ILE A 412 -15.22 -16.48 -0.12
CA ILE A 412 -16.45 -15.70 0.03
C ILE A 412 -17.55 -16.27 -0.84
N PHE A 413 -17.25 -16.55 -2.11
CA PHE A 413 -18.23 -17.11 -3.04
C PHE A 413 -18.69 -18.50 -2.60
N LYS A 414 -17.77 -19.37 -2.14
CA LYS A 414 -18.09 -20.72 -1.66
C LYS A 414 -18.95 -20.66 -0.39
N PHE A 415 -18.56 -19.86 0.60
CA PHE A 415 -19.21 -19.81 1.90
C PHE A 415 -20.49 -18.95 1.89
N GLY A 416 -20.58 -18.02 0.95
CA GLY A 416 -21.70 -17.09 0.79
C GLY A 416 -22.88 -17.63 -0.03
N ARG A 417 -22.80 -18.83 -0.63
CA ARG A 417 -23.87 -19.36 -1.51
C ARG A 417 -25.26 -19.34 -0.88
N GLU A 418 -25.32 -19.73 0.39
CA GLU A 418 -26.59 -19.79 1.13
C GLU A 418 -26.94 -18.47 1.82
N LEU A 419 -25.97 -17.56 1.96
CA LEU A 419 -26.13 -16.27 2.63
C LEU A 419 -26.65 -15.19 1.67
N PHE A 420 -26.25 -15.22 0.40
CA PHE A 420 -26.52 -14.18 -0.59
C PHE A 420 -27.44 -14.70 -1.70
N ARG A 421 -28.63 -15.19 -1.33
CA ARG A 421 -29.63 -15.73 -2.29
C ARG A 421 -30.47 -14.66 -2.97
N GLU A 422 -30.56 -13.47 -2.37
CA GLU A 422 -31.37 -12.37 -2.90
C GLU A 422 -30.85 -11.91 -4.27
N PRO A 423 -31.74 -11.65 -5.25
CA PRO A 423 -31.33 -11.17 -6.55
C PRO A 423 -30.78 -9.74 -6.45
N TRP A 424 -29.88 -9.42 -7.37
CA TRP A 424 -29.31 -8.07 -7.46
C TRP A 424 -30.40 -7.03 -7.74
N PRO A 425 -30.45 -5.92 -6.98
CA PRO A 425 -31.41 -4.85 -7.23
C PRO A 425 -31.31 -4.34 -8.68
N PRO A 426 -32.44 -4.15 -9.38
CA PRO A 426 -32.42 -3.72 -10.78
C PRO A 426 -31.62 -2.44 -11.01
N LEU A 427 -31.73 -1.46 -10.10
CA LEU A 427 -30.99 -0.20 -10.20
C LEU A 427 -29.47 -0.42 -10.18
N VAL A 428 -28.97 -1.29 -9.30
CA VAL A 428 -27.55 -1.63 -9.22
C VAL A 428 -27.11 -2.32 -10.51
N LYS A 429 -27.88 -3.32 -10.96
CA LYS A 429 -27.59 -4.08 -12.17
C LYS A 429 -27.52 -3.18 -13.41
N TRP A 430 -28.54 -2.35 -13.64
CA TRP A 430 -28.60 -1.45 -14.81
C TRP A 430 -27.54 -0.35 -14.74
N SER A 431 -27.25 0.19 -13.55
CA SER A 431 -26.20 1.19 -13.36
C SER A 431 -24.82 0.65 -13.77
N TRP A 432 -24.45 -0.56 -13.35
CA TRP A 432 -23.16 -1.17 -13.72
C TRP A 432 -23.09 -1.54 -15.21
N MET A 433 -24.19 -2.02 -15.79
CA MET A 433 -24.25 -2.29 -17.24
C MET A 433 -24.12 -1.01 -18.06
N ALA A 434 -24.79 0.08 -17.66
CA ALA A 434 -24.67 1.38 -18.30
C ALA A 434 -23.25 1.96 -18.16
N ALA A 435 -22.65 1.87 -16.97
CA ALA A 435 -21.27 2.30 -16.72
C ALA A 435 -20.26 1.50 -17.57
N GLY A 436 -20.41 0.17 -17.65
CA GLY A 436 -19.56 -0.69 -18.47
C GLY A 436 -19.69 -0.41 -19.97
N ALA A 437 -20.93 -0.26 -20.46
CA ALA A 437 -21.19 0.05 -21.87
C ALA A 437 -20.64 1.43 -22.25
N SER A 438 -20.94 2.46 -21.46
CA SER A 438 -20.45 3.83 -21.70
C SER A 438 -18.91 3.91 -21.67
N THR A 439 -18.27 3.26 -20.69
CA THR A 439 -16.81 3.20 -20.61
C THR A 439 -16.20 2.49 -21.83
N THR A 440 -16.81 1.39 -22.28
CA THR A 440 -16.34 0.65 -23.46
C THR A 440 -16.46 1.51 -24.72
N VAL A 441 -17.61 2.17 -24.93
CA VAL A 441 -17.82 3.09 -26.06
C VAL A 441 -16.82 4.24 -26.02
N ALA A 442 -16.61 4.85 -24.85
CA ALA A 442 -15.63 5.94 -24.68
C ALA A 442 -14.20 5.48 -25.01
N LEU A 443 -13.80 4.27 -24.58
CA LEU A 443 -12.49 3.70 -24.89
C LEU A 443 -12.31 3.39 -26.38
N LEU A 444 -13.36 2.90 -27.06
CA LEU A 444 -13.34 2.67 -28.50
C LEU A 444 -13.18 3.99 -29.27
N ILE A 445 -14.00 5.00 -28.95
CA ILE A 445 -13.92 6.34 -29.55
C ILE A 445 -12.53 6.94 -29.34
N TRP A 446 -12.00 6.87 -28.11
CA TRP A 446 -10.67 7.40 -27.80
C TRP A 446 -9.56 6.67 -28.58
N THR A 447 -9.66 5.34 -28.68
CA THR A 447 -8.70 4.53 -29.44
C THR A 447 -8.70 4.89 -30.93
N VAL A 448 -9.88 5.03 -31.53
CA VAL A 448 -10.04 5.43 -32.94
C VAL A 448 -9.53 6.85 -33.17
N SER A 449 -9.94 7.81 -32.33
CA SER A 449 -9.51 9.21 -32.41
C SER A 449 -8.00 9.35 -32.36
N ARG A 450 -7.35 8.62 -31.44
CA ARG A 450 -5.89 8.63 -31.31
C ARG A 450 -5.20 8.01 -32.53
N ARG A 451 -5.73 6.91 -33.07
CA ARG A 451 -5.21 6.29 -34.29
C ARG A 451 -5.30 7.23 -35.49
N ASN A 452 -6.40 7.97 -35.61
CA ASN A 452 -6.58 8.95 -36.69
C ASN A 452 -5.58 10.11 -36.58
N LYS A 453 -5.39 10.67 -35.37
CA LYS A 453 -4.39 11.73 -35.13
C LYS A 453 -2.96 11.30 -35.49
N LEU A 454 -2.60 10.05 -35.21
CA LEU A 454 -1.29 9.49 -35.56
C LEU A 454 -1.11 9.20 -37.06
N LYS A 455 -2.19 9.13 -37.84
CA LYS A 455 -2.13 8.97 -39.31
C LYS A 455 -2.01 10.32 -40.04
N THR A 456 -2.45 11.40 -39.41
CA THR A 456 -2.41 12.76 -39.95
C THR A 456 -1.14 13.54 -39.58
N GLN A 457 -0.34 13.01 -38.66
CA GLN A 457 1.02 13.47 -38.33
C GLN A 457 2.03 12.59 -39.06
#